data_AF-A0A3A4PA39-F1
#
_entry.id   AF-A0A3A4PA39-F1
#
_cell.length_a   1.000
_cell.length_b   1.000
_cell.length_c   1.000
_cell.angle_alpha   90.00
_cell.angle_beta   90.00
_cell.angle_gamma   90.00
#
_symmetry.space_group_name_H-M   'P 1'
#
loop_
_entity.id
_entity.type
_entity.pdbx_description
1 polymer ?
#
loop_
_entity_poly.entity_id
_entity_poly.type
_entity_poly.pdbx_seq_one_letter_code
_entity_poly.pdbx_strand_id
1 'polypeptide(L)'
;MRLDAECYPCMMAQAFRAARLSGLETGALERTMRSTASILGGVDPSLSPPEAAVLFYEHIKEVSGVEDPFLHLKRESNHKALELLPRLRAEVDSHPDALFYALRAAVAGNIIDFGAQAEPGDLEENLGSVLNTEPFVDHSALLRRDLQKASRALLICDNAGEIAADRLLCEVILREFPLLDLTVAVRGGPAINDALLEDAEAVGLDEVCKVITTGLAMAGVKVASCSPLFRDHFHTADLILAKGQGNFETLEGRDEHIFLLFQVKCACVSDYLGAAKGQAVIWSRRAG
;
A
#
# COMPACT_ATOMS: atom_id res chain seq x y z
N MET A 1 12.98 7.59 -3.35
CA MET A 1 13.96 6.70 -4.06
C MET A 1 13.91 6.95 -5.57
N ARG A 2 14.99 6.67 -6.32
CA ARG A 2 15.06 6.76 -7.80
C ARG A 2 15.19 5.36 -8.42
N LEU A 3 15.03 5.26 -9.73
CA LEU A 3 15.25 4.01 -10.46
C LEU A 3 16.67 3.48 -10.26
N ASP A 4 16.76 2.17 -10.05
CA ASP A 4 18.00 1.38 -10.04
C ASP A 4 17.97 0.32 -11.16
N ALA A 5 19.11 -0.29 -11.47
CA ALA A 5 19.22 -1.37 -12.45
C ALA A 5 18.27 -2.55 -12.13
N GLU A 6 18.08 -2.87 -10.85
CA GLU A 6 17.16 -3.93 -10.43
C GLU A 6 15.68 -3.59 -10.65
N CYS A 7 15.32 -2.31 -10.83
CA CYS A 7 13.94 -1.91 -11.10
C CYS A 7 13.46 -2.37 -12.48
N TYR A 8 14.34 -2.45 -13.49
CA TYR A 8 13.95 -2.76 -14.85
C TYR A 8 13.39 -4.19 -15.03
N PRO A 9 14.04 -5.25 -14.52
CA PRO A 9 13.46 -6.59 -14.53
C PRO A 9 12.13 -6.67 -13.78
N CYS A 10 12.01 -5.98 -12.64
CA CYS A 10 10.78 -5.94 -11.84
C CYS A 10 9.62 -5.31 -12.64
N MET A 11 9.84 -4.12 -13.23
CA MET A 11 8.85 -3.42 -14.05
C MET A 11 8.44 -4.25 -15.28
N MET A 12 9.38 -4.95 -15.92
CA MET A 12 9.08 -5.82 -17.05
C MET A 12 8.17 -7.00 -16.65
N ALA A 13 8.41 -7.60 -15.49
CA ALA A 13 7.58 -8.66 -14.96
C ALA A 13 6.16 -8.15 -14.60
N GLN A 14 6.07 -6.96 -14.00
CA GLN A 14 4.79 -6.31 -13.69
C GLN A 14 3.99 -6.01 -14.96
N ALA A 15 4.63 -5.42 -15.98
CA ALA A 15 4.01 -5.16 -17.26
C ALA A 15 3.47 -6.44 -17.93
N PHE A 16 4.26 -7.52 -17.89
CA PHE A 16 3.81 -8.82 -18.41
C PHE A 16 2.57 -9.34 -17.69
N ARG A 17 2.55 -9.26 -16.34
CA ARG A 17 1.39 -9.67 -15.53
C ARG A 17 0.16 -8.84 -15.89
N ALA A 18 0.29 -7.52 -15.97
CA ALA A 18 -0.81 -6.62 -16.31
C ALA A 18 -1.37 -6.92 -17.71
N ALA A 19 -0.49 -7.05 -18.71
CA ALA A 19 -0.87 -7.36 -20.08
C ALA A 19 -1.58 -8.73 -20.21
N ARG A 20 -1.15 -9.73 -19.42
CA ARG A 20 -1.81 -11.04 -19.33
C ARG A 20 -3.20 -10.94 -18.71
N LEU A 21 -3.34 -10.21 -17.61
CA LEU A 21 -4.61 -10.02 -16.93
C LEU A 21 -5.61 -9.21 -17.79
N SER A 22 -5.12 -8.32 -18.65
CA SER A 22 -5.93 -7.63 -19.65
C SER A 22 -6.45 -8.53 -20.79
N GLY A 23 -6.13 -9.83 -20.80
CA GLY A 23 -6.65 -10.78 -21.78
C GLY A 23 -6.02 -10.67 -23.17
N LEU A 24 -4.81 -10.12 -23.29
CA LEU A 24 -4.14 -10.01 -24.59
C LEU A 24 -3.76 -11.38 -25.16
N GLU A 25 -4.18 -11.63 -26.40
CA GLU A 25 -3.77 -12.80 -27.17
C GLU A 25 -2.27 -12.84 -27.42
N THR A 26 -1.70 -14.04 -27.60
CA THR A 26 -0.23 -14.26 -27.66
C THR A 26 0.52 -13.28 -28.57
N GLY A 27 0.01 -13.02 -29.77
CA GLY A 27 0.65 -12.09 -30.71
C GLY A 27 0.53 -10.61 -30.29
N ALA A 28 -0.58 -10.22 -29.67
CA ALA A 28 -0.76 -8.86 -29.13
C ALA A 28 0.11 -8.66 -27.88
N LEU A 29 0.19 -9.67 -27.03
CA LEU A 29 1.04 -9.69 -25.85
C LEU A 29 2.52 -9.51 -26.23
N GLU A 30 3.05 -10.27 -27.19
CA GLU A 30 4.45 -10.13 -27.61
C GLU A 30 4.74 -8.71 -28.12
N ARG A 31 3.86 -8.15 -28.96
CA ARG A 31 4.02 -6.77 -29.46
C ARG A 31 4.00 -5.76 -28.33
N THR A 32 3.08 -5.90 -27.38
CA THR A 32 2.96 -5.03 -26.20
C THR A 32 4.21 -5.10 -25.34
N MET A 33 4.78 -6.29 -25.12
CA MET A 33 6.01 -6.41 -24.33
C MET A 33 7.22 -5.79 -25.04
N ARG A 34 7.30 -5.88 -26.37
CA ARG A 34 8.36 -5.22 -27.15
C ARG A 34 8.25 -3.69 -27.07
N SER A 35 7.06 -3.12 -27.19
CA SER A 35 6.86 -1.67 -27.02
C SER A 35 7.09 -1.23 -25.58
N THR A 36 6.66 -1.98 -24.58
CA THR A 36 6.99 -1.73 -23.17
C THR A 36 8.50 -1.72 -22.92
N ALA A 37 9.25 -2.65 -23.51
CA ALA A 37 10.71 -2.64 -23.41
C ALA A 37 11.32 -1.37 -24.00
N SER A 38 10.76 -0.85 -25.10
CA SER A 38 11.18 0.43 -25.67
C SER A 38 10.84 1.62 -24.76
N ILE A 39 9.67 1.62 -24.12
CA ILE A 39 9.26 2.65 -23.17
C ILE A 39 10.23 2.67 -21.98
N LEU A 40 10.47 1.50 -21.37
CA LEU A 40 11.39 1.37 -20.25
C LEU A 40 12.82 1.73 -20.64
N GLY A 41 13.27 1.42 -21.87
CA GLY A 41 14.58 1.84 -22.36
C GLY A 41 14.77 3.35 -22.51
N GLY A 42 13.67 4.12 -22.60
CA GLY A 42 13.68 5.58 -22.72
C GLY A 42 13.22 6.34 -21.48
N VAL A 43 12.96 5.65 -20.37
CA VAL A 43 12.43 6.28 -19.14
C VAL A 43 13.47 7.20 -18.51
N ASP A 44 13.02 8.33 -17.95
CA ASP A 44 13.87 9.22 -17.17
C ASP A 44 14.31 8.51 -15.87
N PRO A 45 15.61 8.26 -15.66
CA PRO A 45 16.12 7.59 -14.47
C PRO A 45 15.94 8.40 -13.18
N SER A 46 15.57 9.68 -13.27
CA SER A 46 15.30 10.53 -12.11
C SER A 46 13.95 10.24 -11.45
N LEU A 47 13.03 9.57 -12.17
CA LEU A 47 11.73 9.17 -11.64
C LEU A 47 11.88 8.14 -10.52
N SER A 48 10.90 8.14 -9.60
CA SER A 48 10.71 7.00 -8.71
C SER A 48 10.16 5.80 -9.48
N PRO A 49 10.38 4.56 -8.99
CA PRO A 49 9.83 3.37 -9.64
C PRO A 49 8.30 3.43 -9.87
N PRO A 50 7.47 3.93 -8.93
CA PRO A 50 6.03 4.08 -9.16
C PRO A 50 5.69 5.09 -10.26
N GLU A 51 6.42 6.21 -10.36
CA GLU A 51 6.22 7.19 -11.44
C GLU A 51 6.59 6.62 -12.81
N ALA A 52 7.69 5.86 -12.89
CA ALA A 52 8.10 5.18 -14.11
C ALA A 52 7.09 4.12 -14.55
N ALA A 53 6.49 3.41 -13.59
CA ALA A 53 5.54 2.33 -13.87
C ALA A 53 4.26 2.81 -14.56
N VAL A 54 3.80 4.04 -14.25
CA VAL A 54 2.63 4.66 -14.90
C VAL A 54 2.75 4.60 -16.42
N LEU A 55 3.95 4.81 -16.97
CA LEU A 55 4.18 4.85 -18.42
C LEU A 55 3.80 3.54 -19.12
N PHE A 56 4.18 2.40 -18.54
CA PHE A 56 3.83 1.11 -19.16
C PHE A 56 2.41 0.67 -18.83
N TYR A 57 1.85 1.07 -17.68
CA TYR A 57 0.45 0.79 -17.35
C TYR A 57 -0.51 1.52 -18.31
N GLU A 58 -0.27 2.80 -18.58
CA GLU A 58 -1.04 3.56 -19.57
C GLU A 58 -0.90 2.95 -20.97
N HIS A 59 0.30 2.53 -21.36
CA HIS A 59 0.50 1.85 -22.64
C HIS A 59 -0.30 0.53 -22.75
N ILE A 60 -0.28 -0.31 -21.72
CA ILE A 60 -1.04 -1.56 -21.70
C ILE A 60 -2.54 -1.29 -21.75
N LYS A 61 -3.00 -0.27 -21.02
CA LYS A 61 -4.39 0.18 -21.04
C LYS A 61 -4.83 0.63 -22.44
N GLU A 62 -4.02 1.46 -23.12
CA GLU A 62 -4.29 1.91 -24.50
C GLU A 62 -4.41 0.74 -25.48
N VAL A 63 -3.52 -0.25 -25.37
CA VAL A 63 -3.50 -1.41 -26.29
C VAL A 63 -4.64 -2.39 -26.00
N SER A 64 -4.94 -2.63 -24.72
CA SER A 64 -5.94 -3.62 -24.31
C SER A 64 -7.36 -3.10 -24.23
N GLY A 65 -7.55 -1.79 -24.03
CA GLY A 65 -8.84 -1.19 -23.71
C GLY A 65 -9.38 -1.56 -22.32
N VAL A 66 -8.56 -2.18 -21.46
CA VAL A 66 -8.94 -2.60 -20.12
C VAL A 66 -8.45 -1.57 -19.10
N GLU A 67 -9.40 -0.92 -18.42
CA GLU A 67 -9.11 0.12 -17.41
C GLU A 67 -8.45 -0.45 -16.15
N ASP A 68 -8.96 -1.55 -15.60
CA ASP A 68 -8.45 -2.18 -14.37
C ASP A 68 -8.25 -3.69 -14.58
N PRO A 69 -7.03 -4.11 -14.96
CA PRO A 69 -6.72 -5.53 -15.14
C PRO A 69 -6.79 -6.35 -13.83
N PHE A 70 -6.75 -5.69 -12.67
CA PHE A 70 -6.65 -6.34 -11.35
C PHE A 70 -7.98 -6.38 -10.60
N LEU A 71 -9.06 -5.81 -11.16
CA LEU A 71 -10.36 -5.66 -10.49
C LEU A 71 -10.87 -6.94 -9.82
N HIS A 72 -10.81 -8.08 -10.52
CA HIS A 72 -11.25 -9.36 -9.97
C HIS A 72 -10.39 -9.78 -8.75
N LEU A 73 -9.07 -9.63 -8.87
CA LEU A 73 -8.12 -9.98 -7.82
C LEU A 73 -8.32 -9.10 -6.58
N LYS A 74 -8.60 -7.80 -6.76
CA LYS A 74 -8.92 -6.89 -5.65
C LYS A 74 -10.17 -7.32 -4.90
N ARG A 75 -11.25 -7.63 -5.62
CA ARG A 75 -12.51 -8.11 -5.02
C ARG A 75 -12.32 -9.41 -4.25
N GLU A 76 -11.60 -10.37 -4.83
CA GLU A 76 -11.27 -11.63 -4.17
C GLU A 76 -10.44 -11.40 -2.90
N SER A 77 -9.46 -10.50 -2.97
CA SER A 77 -8.60 -10.16 -1.84
C SER A 77 -9.39 -9.49 -0.70
N ASN A 78 -10.28 -8.54 -1.02
CA ASN A 78 -11.18 -7.92 -0.03
C ASN A 78 -12.07 -8.98 0.65
N HIS A 79 -12.63 -9.91 -0.14
CA HIS A 79 -13.49 -10.96 0.39
C HIS A 79 -12.74 -11.87 1.37
N LYS A 80 -11.58 -12.41 0.97
CA LYS A 80 -10.73 -13.25 1.84
C LYS A 80 -10.29 -12.49 3.10
N ALA A 81 -9.94 -11.21 2.98
CA ALA A 81 -9.53 -10.41 4.12
C ALA A 81 -10.68 -10.17 5.12
N LEU A 82 -11.91 -10.00 4.64
CA LEU A 82 -13.10 -9.90 5.49
C LEU A 82 -13.40 -11.18 6.28
N GLU A 83 -13.12 -12.35 5.71
CA GLU A 83 -13.28 -13.63 6.43
C GLU A 83 -12.31 -13.74 7.63
N LEU A 84 -11.12 -13.16 7.51
CA LEU A 84 -10.09 -13.16 8.56
C LEU A 84 -10.30 -12.06 9.61
N LEU A 85 -11.05 -11.01 9.27
CA LEU A 85 -11.21 -9.82 10.10
C LEU A 85 -11.78 -10.09 11.51
N PRO A 86 -12.78 -10.98 11.72
CA PRO A 86 -13.29 -11.28 13.06
C PRO A 86 -12.21 -11.88 13.98
N ARG A 87 -11.35 -12.74 13.44
CA ARG A 87 -10.24 -13.34 14.19
C ARG A 87 -9.21 -12.28 14.57
N LEU A 88 -8.77 -11.48 13.59
CA LEU A 88 -7.82 -10.38 13.83
C LEU A 88 -8.35 -9.41 14.89
N ARG A 89 -9.66 -9.12 14.88
CA ARG A 89 -10.31 -8.28 15.88
C ARG A 89 -10.25 -8.91 17.28
N ALA A 90 -10.55 -10.19 17.41
CA ALA A 90 -10.45 -10.90 18.69
C ALA A 90 -9.01 -10.92 19.24
N GLU A 91 -8.02 -11.09 18.36
CA GLU A 91 -6.60 -11.04 18.72
C GLU A 91 -6.19 -9.62 19.16
N VAL A 92 -6.60 -8.57 18.44
CA VAL A 92 -6.39 -7.16 18.83
C VAL A 92 -7.02 -6.84 20.18
N ASP A 93 -8.28 -7.23 20.41
CA ASP A 93 -9.01 -6.89 21.63
C ASP A 93 -8.51 -7.65 22.87
N SER A 94 -7.87 -8.81 22.68
CA SER A 94 -7.25 -9.57 23.76
C SER A 94 -5.78 -9.21 24.01
N HIS A 95 -5.13 -8.53 23.07
CA HIS A 95 -3.73 -8.15 23.19
C HIS A 95 -3.55 -6.98 24.20
N PRO A 96 -2.55 -7.05 25.11
CA PRO A 96 -2.30 -5.98 26.09
C PRO A 96 -2.00 -4.61 25.45
N ASP A 97 -1.45 -4.65 24.24
CA ASP A 97 -1.19 -3.48 23.42
C ASP A 97 -1.96 -3.60 22.09
N ALA A 98 -3.23 -3.17 22.09
CA ALA A 98 -4.13 -3.30 20.95
C ALA A 98 -3.65 -2.53 19.71
N LEU A 99 -3.16 -1.30 19.90
CA LEU A 99 -2.66 -0.48 18.79
C LEU A 99 -1.40 -1.07 18.17
N PHE A 100 -0.47 -1.58 18.97
CA PHE A 100 0.72 -2.26 18.44
C PHE A 100 0.33 -3.48 17.59
N TYR A 101 -0.61 -4.29 18.10
CA TYR A 101 -1.08 -5.46 17.36
C TYR A 101 -1.79 -5.07 16.05
N ALA A 102 -2.64 -4.04 16.09
CA ALA A 102 -3.33 -3.54 14.91
C ALA A 102 -2.37 -2.96 13.86
N LEU A 103 -1.30 -2.26 14.28
CA LEU A 103 -0.25 -1.78 13.38
C LEU A 103 0.45 -2.95 12.66
N ARG A 104 0.73 -4.04 13.40
CA ARG A 104 1.35 -5.24 12.83
C ARG A 104 0.40 -5.97 11.89
N ALA A 105 -0.87 -6.11 12.24
CA ALA A 105 -1.89 -6.66 11.35
C ALA A 105 -2.02 -5.84 10.05
N ALA A 106 -1.99 -4.52 10.16
CA ALA A 106 -2.01 -3.63 9.01
C ALA A 106 -0.78 -3.82 8.10
N VAL A 107 0.41 -4.04 8.66
CA VAL A 107 1.62 -4.34 7.86
C VAL A 107 1.57 -5.76 7.28
N ALA A 108 1.04 -6.73 8.04
CA ALA A 108 0.93 -8.14 7.64
C ALA A 108 -0.10 -8.39 6.54
N GLY A 109 -1.12 -7.51 6.40
CA GLY A 109 -2.15 -7.61 5.36
C GLY A 109 -1.59 -7.67 3.94
N ASN A 110 -0.35 -7.23 3.72
CA ASN A 110 0.36 -7.33 2.45
C ASN A 110 0.66 -8.79 2.01
N ILE A 111 0.57 -9.76 2.92
CA ILE A 111 0.66 -11.19 2.61
C ILE A 111 -0.56 -11.66 1.81
N ILE A 112 -1.73 -11.07 2.08
CA ILE A 112 -3.00 -11.45 1.43
C ILE A 112 -2.94 -11.15 -0.08
N ASP A 113 -2.21 -10.11 -0.48
CA ASP A 113 -1.97 -9.72 -1.88
C ASP A 113 -1.28 -10.83 -2.71
N PHE A 114 -0.31 -11.54 -2.12
CA PHE A 114 0.33 -12.68 -2.77
C PHE A 114 -0.55 -13.96 -2.78
N GLY A 115 -1.60 -13.98 -1.96
CA GLY A 115 -2.45 -15.14 -1.70
C GLY A 115 -3.68 -15.28 -2.58
N ALA A 116 -3.83 -14.49 -3.65
CA ALA A 116 -4.88 -14.73 -4.64
C ALA A 116 -4.79 -16.15 -5.27
N GLN A 117 -3.64 -16.83 -5.15
CA GLN A 117 -3.45 -18.24 -5.52
C GLN A 117 -3.13 -19.16 -4.32
N ALA A 118 -3.12 -18.64 -3.09
CA ALA A 118 -2.82 -19.41 -1.89
C ALA A 118 -4.11 -19.96 -1.26
N GLU A 119 -4.03 -21.15 -0.69
CA GLU A 119 -5.16 -21.74 0.05
C GLU A 119 -5.39 -20.97 1.36
N PRO A 120 -6.62 -20.96 1.92
CA PRO A 120 -6.92 -20.22 3.17
C PRO A 120 -5.98 -20.56 4.34
N GLY A 121 -5.50 -21.80 4.44
CA GLY A 121 -4.54 -22.21 5.47
C GLY A 121 -3.16 -21.55 5.34
N ASP A 122 -2.70 -21.28 4.12
CA ASP A 122 -1.42 -20.62 3.85
C ASP A 122 -1.49 -19.14 4.24
N LEU A 123 -2.64 -18.51 4.05
CA LEU A 123 -2.87 -17.12 4.47
C LEU A 123 -2.76 -16.99 5.99
N GLU A 124 -3.41 -17.89 6.74
CA GLU A 124 -3.37 -17.88 8.20
C GLU A 124 -1.98 -18.14 8.77
N GLU A 125 -1.24 -19.10 8.22
CA GLU A 125 0.12 -19.42 8.67
C GLU A 125 1.06 -18.24 8.41
N ASN A 126 0.98 -17.64 7.22
CA ASN A 126 1.80 -16.47 6.89
C ASN A 126 1.43 -15.25 7.74
N LEU A 127 0.14 -14.97 7.96
CA LEU A 127 -0.33 -13.93 8.88
C LEU A 127 0.21 -14.16 10.29
N GLY A 128 0.09 -15.39 10.80
CA GLY A 128 0.64 -15.77 12.10
C GLY A 128 2.15 -15.56 12.18
N SER A 129 2.90 -15.89 11.14
CA SER A 129 4.36 -15.70 11.12
C SER A 129 4.76 -14.22 11.26
N VAL A 130 4.07 -13.32 10.57
CA VAL A 130 4.37 -11.87 10.62
C VAL A 130 3.85 -11.25 11.91
N LEU A 131 2.68 -11.67 12.39
CA LEU A 131 2.12 -11.28 13.69
C LEU A 131 2.90 -11.84 14.90
N ASN A 132 3.81 -12.79 14.70
CA ASN A 132 4.70 -13.31 15.75
C ASN A 132 6.16 -12.85 15.61
N THR A 133 6.52 -12.18 14.52
CA THR A 133 7.88 -11.65 14.28
C THR A 133 7.94 -10.15 14.55
N GLU A 134 8.85 -9.70 15.43
CA GLU A 134 9.06 -8.27 15.67
C GLU A 134 9.43 -7.53 14.37
N PRO A 135 8.93 -6.30 14.15
CA PRO A 135 9.38 -5.47 13.05
C PRO A 135 10.89 -5.25 13.12
N PHE A 136 11.56 -5.24 11.96
CA PHE A 136 12.99 -4.95 11.89
C PHE A 136 13.30 -3.53 12.36
N VAL A 137 12.44 -2.58 11.98
CA VAL A 137 12.38 -1.25 12.60
C VAL A 137 11.00 -1.09 13.23
N ASP A 138 10.99 -0.71 14.50
CA ASP A 138 9.76 -0.45 15.24
C ASP A 138 9.78 0.93 15.92
N HIS A 139 9.13 1.90 15.28
CA HIS A 139 8.88 3.22 15.86
C HIS A 139 7.42 3.38 16.32
N SER A 140 6.71 2.28 16.59
CA SER A 140 5.31 2.31 17.06
C SER A 140 5.12 3.11 18.36
N ALA A 141 6.09 3.07 19.27
CA ALA A 141 6.05 3.86 20.51
C ALA A 141 6.11 5.37 20.24
N LEU A 142 6.89 5.80 19.23
CA LEU A 142 6.93 7.19 18.79
C LEU A 142 5.61 7.57 18.10
N LEU A 143 5.10 6.69 17.23
CA LEU A 143 3.81 6.86 16.56
C LEU A 143 2.67 7.08 17.56
N ARG A 144 2.58 6.25 18.62
CA ARG A 144 1.58 6.40 19.68
C ARG A 144 1.66 7.78 20.36
N ARG A 145 2.87 8.25 20.65
CA ARG A 145 3.08 9.58 21.28
C ARG A 145 2.64 10.72 20.38
N ASP A 146 2.81 10.58 19.07
CA ASP A 146 2.39 11.60 18.12
C ASP A 146 0.88 11.55 17.87
N LEU A 147 0.28 10.34 17.79
CA LEU A 147 -1.18 10.17 17.77
C LEU A 147 -1.86 10.84 18.96
N GLN A 148 -1.26 10.76 20.15
CA GLN A 148 -1.79 11.40 21.36
C GLN A 148 -1.82 12.94 21.27
N LYS A 149 -0.96 13.54 20.44
CA LYS A 149 -0.84 15.01 20.30
C LYS A 149 -1.51 15.54 19.04
N ALA A 150 -1.69 14.68 18.03
CA ALA A 150 -2.28 15.05 16.76
C ALA A 150 -3.75 15.43 16.94
N SER A 151 -4.15 16.50 16.29
CA SER A 151 -5.56 16.84 16.08
C SER A 151 -6.06 16.24 14.76
N ARG A 152 -5.19 16.14 13.76
CA ARG A 152 -5.49 15.57 12.43
C ARG A 152 -4.48 14.52 12.04
N ALA A 153 -4.96 13.37 11.59
CA ALA A 153 -4.13 12.32 11.02
C ALA A 153 -4.63 11.92 9.62
N LEU A 154 -3.68 11.61 8.74
CA LEU A 154 -3.95 11.06 7.41
C LEU A 154 -3.36 9.65 7.30
N LEU A 155 -4.20 8.65 7.06
CA LEU A 155 -3.76 7.31 6.69
C LEU A 155 -3.84 7.16 5.16
N ILE A 156 -2.73 6.83 4.50
CA ILE A 156 -2.67 6.56 3.06
C ILE A 156 -2.56 5.05 2.88
N CYS A 157 -3.62 4.42 2.39
CA CYS A 157 -3.70 2.99 2.15
C CYS A 157 -2.81 2.56 0.97
N ASP A 158 -2.58 1.25 0.88
CA ASP A 158 -1.87 0.60 -0.24
C ASP A 158 -2.83 -0.28 -1.03
N ASN A 159 -3.01 -1.54 -0.63
CA ASN A 159 -3.64 -2.58 -1.44
C ASN A 159 -5.09 -2.90 -1.04
N ALA A 160 -5.87 -3.35 -2.00
CA ALA A 160 -7.09 -4.12 -1.73
C ALA A 160 -6.73 -5.42 -0.95
N GLY A 161 -7.64 -5.89 -0.11
CA GLY A 161 -7.39 -6.92 0.90
C GLY A 161 -6.74 -6.34 2.16
N GLU A 162 -5.60 -5.66 2.03
CA GLU A 162 -4.91 -5.01 3.16
C GLU A 162 -5.80 -3.95 3.83
N ILE A 163 -6.62 -3.24 3.04
CA ILE A 163 -7.54 -2.21 3.52
C ILE A 163 -8.55 -2.70 4.58
N ALA A 164 -8.84 -4.01 4.66
CA ALA A 164 -9.65 -4.58 5.73
C ALA A 164 -8.92 -4.56 7.09
N ALA A 165 -7.61 -4.80 7.10
CA ALA A 165 -6.78 -4.65 8.30
C ALA A 165 -6.55 -3.17 8.65
N ASP A 166 -6.46 -2.30 7.64
CA ASP A 166 -6.42 -0.84 7.87
C ASP A 166 -7.70 -0.33 8.54
N ARG A 167 -8.86 -0.91 8.20
CA ARG A 167 -10.12 -0.64 8.92
C ARG A 167 -10.03 -0.98 10.40
N LEU A 168 -9.48 -2.14 10.74
CA LEU A 168 -9.26 -2.52 12.15
C LEU A 168 -8.28 -1.55 12.84
N LEU A 169 -7.22 -1.12 12.15
CA LEU A 169 -6.31 -0.12 12.66
C LEU A 169 -7.03 1.22 12.93
N CYS A 170 -7.89 1.68 12.02
CA CYS A 170 -8.67 2.90 12.21
C CYS A 170 -9.61 2.81 13.41
N GLU A 171 -10.31 1.70 13.57
CA GLU A 171 -11.18 1.46 14.74
C GLU A 171 -10.39 1.55 16.06
N VAL A 172 -9.20 0.94 16.11
CA VAL A 172 -8.34 0.96 17.30
C VAL A 172 -7.80 2.37 17.58
N ILE A 173 -7.32 3.08 16.55
CA ILE A 173 -6.85 4.46 16.66
C ILE A 173 -7.96 5.36 17.20
N LEU A 174 -9.16 5.31 16.64
CA LEU A 174 -10.27 6.16 17.06
C LEU A 174 -10.80 5.79 18.45
N ARG A 175 -10.69 4.52 18.86
CA ARG A 175 -11.01 4.08 20.22
C ARG A 175 -10.02 4.63 21.25
N GLU A 176 -8.72 4.63 20.93
CA GLU A 176 -7.66 5.12 21.83
C GLU A 176 -7.55 6.66 21.82
N PHE A 177 -7.85 7.30 20.68
CA PHE A 177 -7.74 8.75 20.45
C PHE A 177 -9.05 9.33 19.89
N PRO A 178 -10.12 9.40 20.71
CA PRO A 178 -11.48 9.73 20.23
C PRO A 178 -11.68 11.18 19.75
N LEU A 179 -10.71 12.06 20.00
CA LEU A 179 -10.73 13.45 19.52
C LEU A 179 -9.95 13.65 18.21
N LEU A 180 -9.30 12.60 17.71
CA LEU A 180 -8.50 12.67 16.48
C LEU A 180 -9.41 12.73 15.26
N ASP A 181 -9.19 13.73 14.39
CA ASP A 181 -9.77 13.77 13.05
C ASP A 181 -8.93 12.88 12.12
N LEU A 182 -9.36 11.62 11.97
CA LEU A 182 -8.72 10.64 11.10
C LEU A 182 -9.37 10.64 9.71
N THR A 183 -8.58 10.97 8.70
CA THR A 183 -8.95 10.80 7.29
C THR A 183 -8.13 9.68 6.66
N VAL A 184 -8.76 8.86 5.84
CA VAL A 184 -8.11 7.82 5.04
C VAL A 184 -8.07 8.23 3.57
N ALA A 185 -6.96 7.98 2.89
CA ALA A 185 -6.80 8.19 1.46
C ALA A 185 -6.52 6.86 0.73
N VAL A 186 -7.33 6.61 -0.30
CA VAL A 186 -7.16 5.53 -1.29
C VAL A 186 -6.73 6.12 -2.65
N ARG A 187 -6.41 5.30 -3.66
CA ARG A 187 -5.99 5.81 -4.97
C ARG A 187 -7.14 6.48 -5.72
N GLY A 188 -6.79 7.39 -6.64
CA GLY A 188 -7.76 8.08 -7.48
C GLY A 188 -8.19 7.32 -8.73
N GLY A 189 -7.52 6.20 -9.02
CA GLY A 189 -7.84 5.31 -10.13
C GLY A 189 -6.98 4.04 -10.07
N PRO A 190 -7.27 3.04 -10.93
CA PRO A 190 -6.59 1.75 -10.89
C PRO A 190 -5.06 1.88 -10.98
N ALA A 191 -4.38 1.29 -10.00
CA ALA A 191 -2.93 1.20 -9.98
C ALA A 191 -2.56 -0.15 -9.39
N ILE A 192 -2.24 -1.13 -10.25
CA ILE A 192 -2.01 -2.51 -9.81
C ILE A 192 -3.23 -3.01 -9.01
N ASN A 193 -3.02 -3.48 -7.78
CA ASN A 193 -4.01 -3.95 -6.84
C ASN A 193 -4.27 -2.92 -5.72
N ASP A 194 -3.83 -1.68 -5.88
CA ASP A 194 -4.05 -0.62 -4.90
C ASP A 194 -5.56 -0.38 -4.68
N ALA A 195 -5.91 -0.08 -3.44
CA ALA A 195 -7.29 0.15 -3.03
C ALA A 195 -7.85 1.44 -3.64
N LEU A 196 -9.12 1.37 -4.05
CA LEU A 196 -9.97 2.48 -4.49
C LEU A 196 -11.10 2.73 -3.48
N LEU A 197 -11.98 3.70 -3.78
CA LEU A 197 -13.13 4.00 -2.92
C LEU A 197 -14.05 2.78 -2.79
N GLU A 198 -14.25 2.05 -3.89
CA GLU A 198 -15.07 0.85 -3.91
C GLU A 198 -14.50 -0.26 -3.02
N ASP A 199 -13.17 -0.32 -2.87
CA ASP A 199 -12.51 -1.26 -1.97
C ASP A 199 -12.70 -0.86 -0.50
N ALA A 200 -12.67 0.45 -0.21
CA ALA A 200 -12.96 0.97 1.13
C ALA A 200 -14.42 0.72 1.55
N GLU A 201 -15.37 0.96 0.64
CA GLU A 201 -16.79 0.63 0.82
C GLU A 201 -17.00 -0.88 1.02
N ALA A 202 -16.34 -1.71 0.20
CA ALA A 202 -16.49 -3.16 0.26
C ALA A 202 -16.08 -3.74 1.63
N VAL A 203 -15.10 -3.12 2.30
CA VAL A 203 -14.67 -3.55 3.64
C VAL A 203 -15.35 -2.78 4.78
N GLY A 204 -16.21 -1.80 4.48
CA GLY A 204 -16.91 -0.97 5.46
C GLY A 204 -15.99 0.02 6.20
N LEU A 205 -14.94 0.52 5.54
CA LEU A 205 -14.00 1.49 6.13
C LEU A 205 -14.61 2.90 6.21
N ASP A 206 -15.45 3.24 5.25
CA ASP A 206 -16.22 4.49 5.17
C ASP A 206 -17.26 4.63 6.30
N GLU A 207 -17.66 3.52 6.93
CA GLU A 207 -18.46 3.53 8.15
C GLU A 207 -17.67 3.93 9.41
N VAL A 208 -16.34 3.81 9.37
CA VAL A 208 -15.44 4.06 10.51
C VAL A 208 -14.86 5.47 10.47
N CYS A 209 -14.49 5.96 9.29
CA CYS A 209 -13.81 7.24 9.13
C CYS A 209 -14.02 7.84 7.74
N LYS A 210 -13.67 9.13 7.58
CA LYS A 210 -13.77 9.80 6.29
C LYS A 210 -12.75 9.22 5.31
N VAL A 211 -13.22 8.75 4.16
CA VAL A 211 -12.36 8.26 3.06
C VAL A 211 -12.34 9.27 1.91
N ILE A 212 -11.15 9.58 1.41
CA ILE A 212 -10.90 10.45 0.25
C ILE A 212 -10.00 9.74 -0.76
N THR A 213 -9.79 10.35 -1.93
CA THR A 213 -8.84 9.82 -2.93
C THR A 213 -7.64 10.73 -3.11
N THR A 214 -6.50 10.14 -3.45
CA THR A 214 -5.32 10.89 -3.95
C THR A 214 -5.63 11.64 -5.23
N GLY A 215 -6.70 11.28 -5.96
CA GLY A 215 -7.01 11.78 -7.30
C GLY A 215 -5.99 11.38 -8.37
N LEU A 216 -5.11 10.42 -8.06
CA LEU A 216 -4.04 9.95 -8.94
C LEU A 216 -4.08 8.43 -9.04
N ALA A 217 -3.99 7.91 -10.26
CA ALA A 217 -3.81 6.49 -10.55
C ALA A 217 -2.31 6.16 -10.57
N MET A 218 -1.72 5.88 -9.40
CA MET A 218 -0.31 5.56 -9.25
C MET A 218 -0.08 4.74 -7.97
N ALA A 219 0.83 3.76 -8.00
CA ALA A 219 1.19 2.92 -6.86
C ALA A 219 2.12 3.65 -5.87
N GLY A 220 1.64 4.75 -5.31
CA GLY A 220 2.39 5.67 -4.44
C GLY A 220 1.78 7.07 -4.48
N VAL A 221 2.50 8.08 -3.96
CA VAL A 221 1.98 9.45 -3.89
C VAL A 221 2.95 10.48 -4.48
N LYS A 222 2.53 11.11 -5.56
CA LYS A 222 3.15 12.33 -6.09
C LYS A 222 2.31 13.53 -5.68
N VAL A 223 2.55 14.05 -4.46
CA VAL A 223 1.73 15.08 -3.80
C VAL A 223 1.35 16.24 -4.74
N ALA A 224 2.29 16.77 -5.52
CA ALA A 224 2.05 17.88 -6.43
C ALA A 224 0.98 17.58 -7.52
N SER A 225 0.86 16.31 -7.91
CA SER A 225 -0.06 15.79 -8.93
C SER A 225 -1.37 15.25 -8.34
N CYS A 226 -1.51 15.20 -7.01
CA CYS A 226 -2.72 14.75 -6.35
C CYS A 226 -3.84 15.80 -6.37
N SER A 227 -5.07 15.35 -6.06
CA SER A 227 -6.25 16.21 -5.98
C SER A 227 -6.06 17.37 -5.00
N PRO A 228 -6.73 18.53 -5.22
CA PRO A 228 -6.70 19.63 -4.26
C PRO A 228 -7.10 19.21 -2.85
N LEU A 229 -8.12 18.35 -2.72
CA LEU A 229 -8.59 17.83 -1.44
C LEU A 229 -7.52 16.99 -0.73
N PHE A 230 -6.86 16.07 -1.45
CA PHE A 230 -5.79 15.27 -0.87
C PHE A 230 -4.62 16.14 -0.42
N ARG A 231 -4.20 17.11 -1.24
CA ARG A 231 -3.08 18.00 -0.91
C ARG A 231 -3.37 18.82 0.34
N ASP A 232 -4.59 19.31 0.50
CA ASP A 232 -5.01 20.02 1.71
C ASP A 232 -4.89 19.15 2.96
N HIS A 233 -5.46 17.93 2.92
CA HIS A 233 -5.33 16.97 4.01
C HIS A 233 -3.87 16.56 4.28
N PHE A 234 -3.06 16.37 3.24
CA PHE A 234 -1.64 16.01 3.36
C PHE A 234 -0.84 17.13 4.04
N HIS A 235 -1.07 18.39 3.67
CA HIS A 235 -0.31 19.53 4.22
C HIS A 235 -0.79 20.00 5.60
N THR A 236 -2.02 19.68 5.98
CA THR A 236 -2.63 20.12 7.24
C THR A 236 -2.70 19.04 8.31
N ALA A 237 -2.30 17.81 7.99
CA ALA A 237 -2.18 16.71 8.94
C ALA A 237 -1.00 16.94 9.89
N ASP A 238 -1.23 16.68 11.18
CA ASP A 238 -0.17 16.71 12.19
C ASP A 238 0.67 15.42 12.14
N LEU A 239 0.10 14.36 11.54
CA LEU A 239 0.66 13.03 11.46
C LEU A 239 0.15 12.31 10.20
N ILE A 240 1.06 11.64 9.48
CA ILE A 240 0.71 10.84 8.30
C ILE A 240 1.20 9.41 8.51
N LEU A 241 0.32 8.43 8.29
CA LEU A 241 0.68 7.02 8.21
C LEU A 241 0.56 6.61 6.74
N ALA A 242 1.66 6.24 6.10
CA ALA A 242 1.65 5.78 4.71
C ALA A 242 1.97 4.28 4.66
N LYS A 243 1.02 3.50 4.13
CA LYS A 243 1.14 2.04 4.01
C LYS A 243 1.84 1.66 2.71
N GLY A 244 2.63 0.58 2.72
CA GLY A 244 3.16 -0.02 1.51
C GLY A 244 4.45 0.58 0.95
N GLN A 245 5.15 -0.22 0.14
CA GLN A 245 6.46 0.14 -0.39
C GLN A 245 6.39 1.27 -1.44
N GLY A 246 5.32 1.34 -2.24
CA GLY A 246 5.16 2.41 -3.24
C GLY A 246 5.04 3.80 -2.60
N ASN A 247 4.32 3.89 -1.48
CA ASN A 247 4.28 5.11 -0.66
C ASN A 247 5.64 5.41 -0.04
N PHE A 248 6.38 4.40 0.46
CA PHE A 248 7.76 4.60 0.91
C PHE A 248 8.65 5.19 -0.20
N GLU A 249 8.67 4.58 -1.39
CA GLU A 249 9.55 5.00 -2.49
C GLU A 249 9.28 6.45 -2.96
N THR A 250 8.06 6.95 -2.78
CA THR A 250 7.61 8.27 -3.24
C THR A 250 7.61 9.36 -2.16
N LEU A 251 7.45 8.98 -0.88
CA LEU A 251 7.35 9.91 0.25
C LEU A 251 8.60 9.94 1.14
N GLU A 252 9.47 8.92 1.04
CA GLU A 252 10.75 8.94 1.73
C GLU A 252 11.51 10.23 1.36
N GLY A 253 12.02 10.92 2.40
CA GLY A 253 12.75 12.17 2.25
C GLY A 253 11.93 13.46 2.29
N ARG A 254 10.59 13.41 2.40
CA ARG A 254 9.75 14.62 2.28
C ARG A 254 9.40 15.34 3.58
N ASP A 255 9.14 14.63 4.67
CA ASP A 255 8.62 15.24 5.90
C ASP A 255 9.01 14.45 7.15
N GLU A 256 9.08 15.14 8.28
CA GLU A 256 9.32 14.57 9.61
C GLU A 256 8.06 13.91 10.19
N HIS A 257 6.86 14.31 9.77
CA HIS A 257 5.59 13.84 10.35
C HIS A 257 5.04 12.54 9.74
N ILE A 258 5.79 11.90 8.84
CA ILE A 258 5.38 10.67 8.15
C ILE A 258 5.92 9.44 8.88
N PHE A 259 5.04 8.46 9.08
CA PHE A 259 5.36 7.08 9.40
C PHE A 259 5.08 6.21 8.18
N LEU A 260 6.07 5.38 7.82
CA LEU A 260 6.01 4.44 6.70
C LEU A 260 5.86 3.03 7.29
N LEU A 261 4.76 2.37 6.92
CA LEU A 261 4.35 1.07 7.46
C LEU A 261 4.29 0.07 6.31
N PHE A 262 5.27 -0.81 6.18
CA PHE A 262 5.33 -1.73 5.05
C PHE A 262 6.23 -2.94 5.33
N GLN A 263 6.20 -3.89 4.42
CA GLN A 263 7.13 -5.02 4.38
C GLN A 263 8.10 -4.83 3.22
N VAL A 264 9.39 -5.10 3.43
CA VAL A 264 10.41 -4.97 2.37
C VAL A 264 10.17 -6.02 1.28
N LYS A 265 9.95 -5.59 0.03
CA LYS A 265 9.62 -6.47 -1.11
C LYS A 265 10.78 -6.66 -2.10
N CYS A 266 11.76 -5.76 -2.16
CA CYS A 266 12.86 -5.82 -3.14
C CYS A 266 14.23 -5.55 -2.51
N ALA A 267 15.28 -5.96 -3.22
CA ALA A 267 16.67 -5.77 -2.81
C ALA A 267 17.04 -4.29 -2.73
N CYS A 268 16.56 -3.43 -3.64
CA CYS A 268 16.82 -1.99 -3.57
C CYS A 268 16.40 -1.36 -2.23
N VAL A 269 15.21 -1.69 -1.72
CA VAL A 269 14.72 -1.18 -0.44
C VAL A 269 15.42 -1.88 0.73
N SER A 270 15.74 -3.17 0.57
CA SER A 270 16.56 -3.91 1.53
C SER A 270 17.91 -3.25 1.75
N ASP A 271 18.62 -2.88 0.67
CA ASP A 271 19.93 -2.25 0.72
C ASP A 271 19.85 -0.82 1.28
N TYR A 272 18.77 -0.10 0.98
CA TYR A 272 18.55 1.25 1.51
C TYR A 272 18.34 1.27 3.03
N LEU A 273 17.61 0.28 3.58
CA LEU A 273 17.24 0.23 4.99
C LEU A 273 18.10 -0.72 5.83
N GLY A 274 18.88 -1.59 5.20
CA GLY A 274 19.57 -2.70 5.86
C GLY A 274 18.62 -3.82 6.33
N ALA A 275 17.39 -3.85 5.81
CA ALA A 275 16.31 -4.73 6.23
C ALA A 275 16.10 -5.86 5.21
N ALA A 276 16.11 -7.12 5.63
CA ALA A 276 15.90 -8.24 4.72
C ALA A 276 14.49 -8.25 4.11
N LYS A 277 14.37 -8.79 2.90
CA LYS A 277 13.08 -9.03 2.24
C LYS A 277 12.14 -9.82 3.16
N GLY A 278 10.90 -9.38 3.27
CA GLY A 278 9.88 -9.96 4.15
C GLY A 278 9.86 -9.38 5.57
N GLN A 279 10.84 -8.56 5.95
CA GLN A 279 10.79 -7.90 7.26
C GLN A 279 9.81 -6.72 7.26
N ALA A 280 9.03 -6.63 8.34
CA ALA A 280 8.12 -5.53 8.60
C ALA A 280 8.87 -4.30 9.12
N VAL A 281 8.39 -3.12 8.74
CA VAL A 281 9.00 -1.83 9.05
C VAL A 281 7.89 -0.88 9.48
N ILE A 282 8.02 -0.32 10.68
CA ILE A 282 7.28 0.85 11.17
C ILE A 282 8.32 1.95 11.37
N TRP A 283 8.54 2.74 10.32
CA TRP A 283 9.67 3.66 10.27
C TRP A 283 9.22 5.11 10.20
N SER A 284 10.00 5.99 10.80
CA SER A 284 9.86 7.44 10.69
C SER A 284 11.24 8.04 10.81
N ARG A 285 11.53 9.02 9.97
CA ARG A 285 12.84 9.66 9.90
C ARG A 285 13.23 10.37 11.20
N ARG A 286 12.27 10.78 12.02
CA ARG A 286 12.53 11.45 13.32
C ARG A 286 13.16 10.56 14.38
N ALA A 287 13.09 9.24 14.22
CA ALA A 287 13.51 8.31 15.25
C ALA A 287 15.04 8.05 15.28
N GLY A 288 15.80 8.58 14.32
CA GLY A 288 17.26 8.41 14.22
C GLY A 288 17.64 7.54 13.03
#